data_AF-A0A9R1HQL0-F1
#
_entry.id   AF-A0A9R1HQL0-F1
#
_cell.length_a   1.000
_cell.length_b   1.000
_cell.length_c   1.000
_cell.angle_alpha   90.00
_cell.angle_beta   90.00
_cell.angle_gamma   90.00
#
_symmetry.space_group_name_H-M   'P 1'
#
loop_
_entity.id
_entity.type
_entity.pdbx_description
1 polymer ?
#
loop_
_entity_poly.entity_id
_entity_poly.type
_entity_poly.pdbx_seq_one_letter_code
_entity_poly.pdbx_strand_id
1 'polypeptide(L)'
;MDLTSLTAMWWAIALLFITVLATKITRARITNIDPQRTTGQLPPMVNGLALLGLLPTLLKKGLPPMVNYLYVNYGSVFTVSCFGVIKVTLLIGPEATTHFFQGLESEISHGNLLEFTVPMFGKAVGYGRDTATRMEQMRFHSEALRASRLRSHVSPMLQEVEVGLFTLCVCVCVCVCV
;
A
#
# COMPACT_ATOMS: atom_id res chain seq x y z
N MET A 1 30.34 10.87 54.55
CA MET A 1 29.48 11.07 53.35
C MET A 1 28.25 10.22 53.57
N ASP A 2 27.17 10.88 53.98
CA ASP A 2 26.08 10.22 54.69
C ASP A 2 25.14 9.49 53.72
N LEU A 3 24.79 8.25 54.07
CA LEU A 3 23.90 7.35 53.31
C LEU A 3 22.53 7.98 52.98
N THR A 4 22.12 8.99 53.76
CA THR A 4 20.91 9.79 53.59
C THR A 4 20.98 10.75 52.39
N SER A 5 22.17 11.25 52.04
CA SER A 5 22.38 12.11 50.86
C SER A 5 22.29 11.31 49.57
N LEU A 6 22.80 10.08 49.57
CA LEU A 6 22.76 9.21 48.39
C LEU A 6 21.32 8.82 48.05
N THR A 7 20.53 8.39 49.04
CA THR A 7 19.12 7.99 48.82
C THR A 7 18.25 9.17 48.38
N ALA A 8 18.44 10.37 48.95
CA ALA A 8 17.75 11.58 48.52
C ALA A 8 18.02 11.94 47.05
N MET A 9 19.26 11.72 46.58
CA MET A 9 19.63 11.96 45.17
C MET A 9 18.91 11.01 44.21
N TRP A 10 18.77 9.73 44.56
CA TRP A 10 18.02 8.76 43.74
C TRP A 10 16.52 9.10 43.63
N TRP A 11 15.91 9.55 44.73
CA TRP A 11 14.51 10.00 44.71
C TRP A 11 14.31 11.25 43.84
N ALA A 12 15.23 12.20 43.88
CA ALA A 12 15.18 13.38 43.02
C ALA A 12 15.28 13.03 41.53
N ILE A 13 16.17 12.08 41.17
CA ILE A 13 16.30 11.59 39.79
C ILE A 13 15.03 10.88 39.34
N ALA A 14 14.44 10.02 40.19
CA ALA A 14 13.20 9.32 39.86
C ALA A 14 12.03 10.30 39.61
N LEU A 15 11.90 11.34 40.46
CA LEU A 15 10.88 12.39 40.28
C LEU A 15 11.09 13.18 38.98
N LEU A 16 12.34 13.45 38.61
CA LEU A 16 12.67 14.14 37.36
C LEU A 16 12.32 13.30 36.13
N PHE A 17 12.57 11.98 36.17
CA PHE A 17 12.15 11.07 35.10
C PHE A 17 10.63 10.97 34.97
N ILE A 18 9.90 10.88 36.09
CA ILE A 18 8.43 10.79 36.08
C ILE A 18 7.81 12.07 35.50
N THR A 19 8.32 13.25 35.88
CA THR A 19 7.82 14.54 35.37
C THR A 19 8.10 14.73 33.87
N VAL A 20 9.27 14.30 33.38
CA VAL A 20 9.59 14.31 31.94
C VAL A 20 8.68 13.35 31.17
N LEU A 21 8.39 12.16 31.71
CA LEU A 21 7.52 11.18 31.07
C LEU A 21 6.06 11.67 31.04
N ALA A 22 5.57 12.22 32.16
CA ALA A 22 4.24 12.80 32.26
C ALA A 22 4.06 13.99 31.30
N THR A 23 5.03 14.90 31.23
CA THR A 23 4.97 16.04 30.29
C THR A 23 5.02 15.58 28.83
N LYS A 24 5.76 14.52 28.48
CA LYS A 24 5.71 13.93 27.13
C LYS A 24 4.36 13.29 26.81
N ILE A 25 3.76 12.57 27.75
CA ILE A 25 2.43 11.94 27.56
C ILE A 25 1.34 13.01 27.43
N THR A 26 1.35 14.04 28.27
CA THR A 26 0.39 15.16 28.18
C THR A 26 0.56 15.93 26.88
N ARG A 27 1.79 16.22 26.45
CA ARG A 27 2.05 16.92 25.18
C ARG A 27 1.62 16.07 23.96
N ALA A 28 1.85 14.75 23.99
CA ALA A 28 1.41 13.83 22.94
C ALA A 28 -0.12 13.66 22.88
N ARG A 29 -0.83 13.87 24.00
CA ARG A 29 -2.30 13.87 24.04
C ARG A 29 -2.89 15.20 23.56
N ILE A 30 -2.26 16.33 23.85
CA ILE A 30 -2.73 17.65 23.41
C ILE A 30 -2.54 17.84 21.90
N THR A 31 -1.52 17.26 21.29
CA THR A 31 -1.32 17.31 19.82
C THR A 31 -2.26 16.40 19.02
N ASN A 32 -3.16 15.65 19.68
CA ASN A 32 -4.09 14.72 19.03
C ASN A 32 -5.53 15.25 18.90
N ILE A 33 -5.77 16.53 19.20
CA ILE A 33 -7.07 17.15 18.95
C ILE A 33 -6.82 18.43 18.14
N ASP A 34 -6.98 18.32 16.82
CA ASP A 34 -7.45 19.46 16.03
C ASP A 34 -8.39 18.97 14.91
N PRO A 35 -9.67 19.34 14.95
CA PRO A 35 -10.64 19.01 13.91
C PRO A 35 -10.48 19.96 12.71
N GLN A 36 -10.17 19.37 11.56
CA GLN A 36 -10.59 19.78 10.21
C GLN A 36 -10.70 21.29 9.92
N ARG A 37 -9.69 21.86 9.21
CA ARG A 37 -9.89 23.09 8.43
C ARG A 37 -9.15 23.05 7.09
N THR A 38 -9.93 22.95 6.02
CA THR A 38 -9.54 22.96 4.62
C THR A 38 -9.11 24.37 4.19
N THR A 39 -7.81 24.64 4.06
CA THR A 39 -7.23 25.59 3.10
C THR A 39 -5.69 25.49 3.14
N GLY A 40 -5.07 24.93 2.10
CA GLY A 40 -3.62 25.01 1.86
C GLY A 40 -2.71 24.12 2.73
N GLN A 41 -3.25 23.29 3.64
CA GLN A 41 -2.42 22.40 4.45
C GLN A 41 -2.07 21.11 3.70
N LEU A 42 -0.79 20.72 3.76
CA LEU A 42 -0.33 19.43 3.26
C LEU A 42 -1.12 18.29 3.92
N PRO A 43 -1.37 17.17 3.23
CA PRO A 43 -2.03 16.01 3.82
C PRO A 43 -1.32 15.58 5.11
N PRO A 44 -2.06 15.08 6.13
CA PRO A 44 -1.48 14.52 7.34
C PRO A 44 -0.37 13.52 7.02
N MET A 45 0.79 13.64 7.68
CA MET A 45 1.98 12.83 7.38
C MET A 45 2.27 11.80 8.47
N VAL A 46 2.35 10.53 8.06
CA VAL A 46 2.80 9.40 8.87
C VAL A 46 4.31 9.27 8.70
N ASN A 47 5.06 9.48 9.79
CA ASN A 47 6.52 9.39 9.79
C ASN A 47 6.99 7.92 9.69
N GLY A 48 8.19 7.70 9.13
CA GLY A 48 8.75 6.36 8.92
C GLY A 48 8.92 5.54 10.21
N LEU A 49 9.20 6.19 11.33
CA LEU A 49 9.23 5.54 12.65
C LEU A 49 7.85 5.00 13.06
N ALA A 50 6.78 5.75 12.80
CA ALA A 50 5.42 5.30 13.06
C ALA A 50 5.03 4.15 12.12
N LEU A 51 5.48 4.20 10.86
CA LEU A 51 5.30 3.11 9.89
C LEU A 51 6.02 1.83 10.34
N LEU A 52 7.24 1.94 10.89
CA LEU A 52 7.97 0.80 11.42
C LEU A 52 7.22 0.13 12.59
N GLY A 53 6.53 0.93 13.40
CA GLY A 53 5.61 0.43 14.44
C GLY A 53 4.41 -0.34 13.89
N LEU A 54 4.02 -0.10 12.63
CA LEU A 54 2.94 -0.81 11.93
C LEU A 54 3.42 -2.04 11.15
N LEU A 55 4.72 -2.21 10.98
CA LEU A 55 5.31 -3.35 10.26
C LEU A 55 4.87 -4.72 10.84
N PRO A 56 4.77 -4.93 12.17
CA PRO A 56 4.26 -6.18 12.70
C PRO A 56 2.81 -6.45 12.31
N THR A 57 1.98 -5.40 12.25
CA THR A 57 0.59 -5.50 11.79
C THR A 57 0.53 -5.88 10.32
N LEU A 58 1.39 -5.26 9.49
CA LEU A 58 1.51 -5.61 8.07
C LEU A 58 1.89 -7.08 7.88
N LEU A 59 2.90 -7.57 8.61
CA LEU A 59 3.39 -8.94 8.47
C LEU A 59 2.42 -9.99 9.03
N LYS A 60 1.73 -9.70 10.14
CA LYS A 60 0.84 -10.67 10.80
C LYS A 60 -0.60 -10.65 10.27
N LYS A 61 -1.11 -9.46 9.95
CA LYS A 61 -2.52 -9.24 9.60
C LYS A 61 -2.72 -8.78 8.15
N GLY A 62 -1.65 -8.39 7.47
CA GLY A 62 -1.68 -7.95 6.08
C GLY A 62 -1.91 -6.45 5.90
N LEU A 63 -1.97 -6.05 4.63
CA LEU A 63 -2.14 -4.66 4.21
C LEU A 63 -3.52 -4.07 4.55
N PRO A 64 -4.66 -4.77 4.34
CA PRO A 64 -5.97 -4.16 4.55
C PRO A 64 -6.21 -3.67 5.99
N PRO A 65 -5.87 -4.43 7.05
CA PRO A 65 -6.02 -3.94 8.43
C PRO A 65 -5.12 -2.75 8.76
N MET A 66 -3.91 -2.70 8.19
CA MET A 66 -2.99 -1.58 8.38
C MET A 66 -3.53 -0.30 7.71
N VAL A 67 -4.00 -0.42 6.47
CA VAL A 67 -4.58 0.72 5.73
C VAL A 67 -5.85 1.21 6.41
N ASN A 68 -6.71 0.31 6.89
CA ASN A 68 -7.90 0.71 7.65
C ASN A 68 -7.54 1.44 8.95
N TYR A 69 -6.52 0.98 9.67
CA TYR A 69 -6.01 1.69 10.84
C TYR A 69 -5.54 3.11 10.46
N LEU A 70 -4.76 3.26 9.39
CA LEU A 70 -4.29 4.57 8.93
C LEU A 70 -5.46 5.46 8.48
N TYR A 71 -6.43 4.90 7.77
CA TYR A 71 -7.65 5.61 7.35
C TYR A 71 -8.45 6.14 8.55
N VAL A 72 -8.67 5.32 9.57
CA VAL A 72 -9.41 5.74 10.79
C VAL A 72 -8.68 6.84 11.55
N ASN A 73 -7.34 6.85 11.55
CA ASN A 73 -6.54 7.84 12.30
C ASN A 73 -6.21 9.12 11.51
N TYR A 74 -6.02 9.02 10.20
CA TYR A 74 -5.53 10.12 9.35
C TYR A 74 -6.53 10.56 8.27
N GLY A 75 -7.67 9.87 8.15
CA GLY A 75 -8.74 10.18 7.21
C GLY A 75 -8.51 9.66 5.80
N SER A 76 -9.24 10.24 4.84
CA SER A 76 -9.28 9.80 3.44
C SER A 76 -8.02 10.12 2.64
N VAL A 77 -7.26 11.15 3.02
CA VAL A 77 -6.07 11.61 2.30
C VAL A 77 -4.93 11.80 3.29
N PHE A 78 -3.89 10.98 3.18
CA PHE A 78 -2.72 11.07 4.06
C PHE A 78 -1.45 10.63 3.34
N THR A 79 -0.31 11.13 3.80
CA THR A 79 1.01 10.81 3.25
C THR A 79 1.77 9.91 4.19
N VAL A 80 2.31 8.80 3.69
CA VAL A 80 3.25 7.95 4.39
C VAL A 80 4.66 8.26 3.90
N SER A 81 5.55 8.63 4.82
CA SER A 81 6.94 8.94 4.51
C SER A 81 7.86 7.82 5.01
N CYS A 82 8.48 7.08 4.09
CA CYS A 82 9.50 6.09 4.43
C CYS A 82 10.85 6.80 4.62
N PHE A 83 11.15 7.15 5.86
CA PHE A 83 12.38 7.83 6.28
C PHE A 83 12.72 9.10 5.47
N GLY A 84 11.72 9.80 4.94
CA GLY A 84 11.92 11.00 4.13
C GLY A 84 12.41 10.76 2.70
N VAL A 85 12.76 9.52 2.34
CA VAL A 85 13.27 9.17 1.00
C VAL A 85 12.11 8.97 0.03
N ILE A 86 11.08 8.25 0.46
CA ILE A 86 9.91 7.94 -0.36
C ILE A 86 8.67 8.48 0.34
N LYS A 87 7.90 9.31 -0.35
CA LYS A 87 6.61 9.81 0.12
C LYS A 87 5.51 9.19 -0.73
N VAL A 88 4.58 8.52 -0.08
CA VAL A 88 3.43 7.88 -0.73
C VAL A 88 2.17 8.51 -0.18
N THR A 89 1.42 9.22 -1.02
CA THR A 89 0.11 9.77 -0.65
C THR A 89 -0.98 8.75 -0.96
N LEU A 90 -1.69 8.29 0.06
CA LEU A 90 -2.83 7.41 -0.08
C LEU A 90 -4.10 8.25 -0.20
N LEU A 91 -4.90 7.93 -1.22
CA LEU A 91 -6.20 8.52 -1.51
C LEU A 91 -7.24 7.40 -1.38
N ILE A 92 -8.11 7.50 -0.38
CA ILE A 92 -9.10 6.48 -0.04
C ILE A 92 -10.50 7.07 -0.20
N GLY A 93 -11.37 6.37 -0.92
CA GLY A 93 -12.74 6.79 -1.19
C GLY A 93 -12.91 7.47 -2.56
N PRO A 94 -14.14 7.46 -3.12
CA PRO A 94 -14.41 7.98 -4.46
C PRO A 94 -14.13 9.49 -4.57
N GLU A 95 -14.35 10.26 -3.51
CA GLU A 95 -14.13 11.71 -3.49
C GLU A 95 -12.65 12.06 -3.67
N ALA A 96 -11.75 11.27 -3.05
CA ALA A 96 -10.31 11.49 -3.13
C ALA A 96 -9.68 10.87 -4.38
N THR A 97 -10.18 9.73 -4.84
CA THR A 97 -9.57 8.94 -5.92
C THR A 97 -9.97 9.41 -7.32
N THR A 98 -11.07 10.15 -7.47
CA THR A 98 -11.53 10.64 -8.79
C THR A 98 -10.44 11.43 -9.52
N HIS A 99 -9.79 12.37 -8.82
CA HIS A 99 -8.67 13.14 -9.38
C HIS A 99 -7.49 12.25 -9.77
N PHE A 100 -7.26 11.16 -9.03
CA PHE A 100 -6.17 10.23 -9.33
C PHE A 100 -6.40 9.45 -10.63
N PHE A 101 -7.63 8.98 -10.85
CA PHE A 101 -7.96 8.16 -12.02
C PHE A 101 -8.29 8.97 -13.28
N GLN A 102 -8.72 10.22 -13.11
CA GLN A 102 -9.05 11.13 -14.22
C GLN A 102 -7.94 12.13 -14.55
N GLY A 103 -6.90 12.20 -13.73
CA GLY A 103 -5.78 13.12 -13.92
C GLY A 103 -5.05 12.88 -15.24
N LEU A 104 -4.50 13.96 -15.80
CA LEU A 104 -3.70 13.88 -17.01
C LEU A 104 -2.35 13.20 -16.72
N GLU A 105 -1.75 12.52 -17.70
CA GLU A 105 -0.42 11.87 -17.53
C GLU A 105 0.67 12.88 -17.14
N SER A 106 0.51 14.16 -17.49
CA SER A 106 1.40 15.25 -17.07
C SER A 106 1.32 15.57 -15.57
N GLU A 107 0.18 15.28 -14.94
CA GLU A 107 -0.06 15.49 -13.51
C GLU A 107 0.21 14.22 -12.71
N ILE A 108 -0.19 13.07 -13.27
CA ILE A 108 -0.11 11.75 -12.65
C ILE A 108 0.59 10.82 -13.62
N SER A 109 1.91 10.77 -13.52
CA SER A 109 2.70 9.84 -14.31
C SER A 109 2.96 8.56 -13.55
N HIS A 110 2.85 7.44 -14.26
CA HIS A 110 3.34 6.16 -13.75
C HIS A 110 4.88 6.14 -13.64
N GLY A 111 5.57 7.05 -14.34
CA GLY A 111 7.03 7.16 -14.32
C GLY A 111 7.70 5.80 -14.58
N ASN A 112 8.59 5.43 -13.67
CA ASN A 112 9.33 4.15 -13.67
C ASN A 112 8.71 3.08 -12.77
N LEU A 113 7.52 3.30 -12.21
CA LEU A 113 6.88 2.39 -11.24
C LEU A 113 6.76 0.96 -11.79
N LEU A 114 6.53 0.82 -13.09
CA LEU A 114 6.31 -0.45 -13.78
C LEU A 114 7.48 -0.84 -14.69
N GLU A 115 8.62 -0.18 -14.57
CA GLU A 115 9.84 -0.51 -15.33
C GLU A 115 10.37 -1.91 -15.02
N PHE A 116 10.09 -2.44 -13.82
CA PHE A 116 10.43 -3.82 -13.46
C PHE A 116 9.80 -4.87 -14.39
N THR A 117 8.81 -4.49 -15.20
CA THR A 117 8.17 -5.37 -16.19
C THR A 117 8.96 -5.52 -17.49
N VAL A 118 9.88 -4.60 -17.78
CA VAL A 118 10.72 -4.62 -18.99
C VAL A 118 11.56 -5.88 -19.12
N PRO A 119 12.26 -6.39 -18.08
CA PRO A 119 13.00 -7.66 -18.20
C PRO A 119 12.11 -8.87 -18.45
N MET A 120 10.81 -8.82 -18.11
CA MET A 120 9.87 -9.92 -18.33
C MET A 120 9.26 -9.91 -19.74
N PHE A 121 8.83 -8.74 -20.22
CA PHE A 121 8.14 -8.60 -21.52
C PHE A 121 9.06 -8.17 -22.68
N GLY A 122 10.23 -7.64 -22.36
CA GLY A 122 11.19 -7.11 -23.31
C GLY A 122 11.00 -5.61 -23.59
N LYS A 123 12.06 -5.00 -24.13
CA LYS A 123 12.13 -3.55 -24.41
C LYS A 123 11.14 -3.06 -25.48
N ALA A 124 10.55 -3.96 -26.26
CA ALA A 124 9.64 -3.57 -27.34
C ALA A 124 8.18 -3.40 -26.89
N VAL A 125 7.84 -3.80 -25.66
CA VAL A 125 6.45 -3.95 -25.20
C VAL A 125 6.22 -3.18 -23.90
N GLY A 126 5.02 -2.60 -23.75
CA GLY A 126 4.57 -1.97 -22.52
C GLY A 126 5.47 -0.82 -22.07
N TYR A 127 5.98 -0.93 -20.85
CA TYR A 127 6.86 0.08 -20.23
C TYR A 127 8.29 0.12 -20.82
N GLY A 128 8.61 -0.74 -21.79
CA GLY A 128 9.81 -0.61 -22.62
C GLY A 128 9.72 0.49 -23.67
N ARG A 129 8.53 1.06 -23.89
CA ARG A 129 8.23 2.09 -24.89
C ARG A 129 7.64 3.36 -24.26
N ASP A 130 7.62 4.42 -25.05
CA ASP A 130 6.98 5.68 -24.67
C ASP A 130 5.46 5.51 -24.50
N THR A 131 4.83 6.45 -23.79
CA THR A 131 3.40 6.40 -23.48
C THR A 131 2.52 6.35 -24.72
N ALA A 132 2.85 7.06 -25.82
CA ALA A 132 2.01 7.05 -27.02
C ALA A 132 2.04 5.66 -27.70
N THR A 133 3.22 5.06 -27.85
CA THR A 133 3.35 3.69 -28.36
C THR A 133 2.65 2.67 -27.46
N ARG A 134 2.79 2.81 -26.14
CA ARG A 134 2.13 1.93 -25.16
C ARG A 134 0.60 2.03 -25.21
N MET A 135 0.06 3.22 -25.45
CA MET A 135 -1.39 3.42 -25.62
C MET A 135 -1.92 2.72 -26.88
N GLU A 136 -1.19 2.75 -27.99
CA GLU A 136 -1.55 1.98 -29.19
C GLU A 136 -1.48 0.46 -28.96
N GLN A 137 -0.46 -0.01 -28.23
CA GLN A 137 -0.39 -1.41 -27.81
C GLN A 137 -1.60 -1.81 -26.95
N MET A 138 -1.96 -0.96 -25.98
CA MET A 138 -3.13 -1.17 -25.12
C MET A 138 -4.44 -1.21 -25.92
N ARG A 139 -4.54 -0.42 -27.00
CA ARG A 139 -5.70 -0.45 -27.90
C ARG A 139 -5.85 -1.81 -28.55
N PHE A 140 -4.77 -2.42 -29.06
CA PHE A 140 -4.83 -3.78 -29.61
C PHE A 140 -5.31 -4.81 -28.58
N HIS A 141 -4.83 -4.72 -27.33
CA HIS A 141 -5.27 -5.60 -26.25
C HIS A 141 -6.75 -5.40 -25.93
N SER A 142 -7.20 -4.15 -25.81
CA SER A 142 -8.58 -3.81 -25.48
C SER A 142 -9.56 -4.24 -26.58
N GLU A 143 -9.17 -4.14 -27.85
CA GLU A 143 -9.93 -4.65 -29.00
C GLU A 143 -10.10 -6.18 -28.94
N ALA A 144 -9.03 -6.90 -28.61
CA ALA A 144 -9.08 -8.36 -28.46
C ALA A 144 -9.93 -8.81 -27.26
N LEU A 145 -10.01 -7.98 -26.21
CA LEU A 145 -10.78 -8.25 -24.98
C LEU A 145 -12.22 -7.70 -25.02
N ARG A 146 -12.71 -7.26 -26.18
CA ARG A 146 -14.12 -6.86 -26.32
C ARG A 146 -15.06 -8.03 -26.03
N ALA A 147 -16.23 -7.74 -25.45
CA ALA A 147 -17.22 -8.75 -25.08
C ALA A 147 -17.61 -9.68 -26.26
N SER A 148 -17.68 -9.16 -27.49
CA SER A 148 -17.95 -9.95 -28.70
C SER A 148 -16.86 -10.98 -28.99
N ARG A 149 -15.58 -10.64 -28.75
CA ARG A 149 -14.43 -11.55 -28.87
C ARG A 149 -14.35 -12.50 -27.69
N LEU A 150 -14.57 -12.04 -26.46
CA LEU A 150 -14.52 -12.90 -25.28
C LEU A 150 -15.55 -14.03 -25.30
N ARG A 151 -16.75 -13.80 -25.87
CA ARG A 151 -17.77 -14.84 -26.04
C ARG A 151 -17.26 -16.06 -26.82
N SER A 152 -16.41 -15.87 -27.84
CA SER A 152 -15.85 -17.00 -28.59
C SER A 152 -14.79 -17.78 -27.80
N HIS A 153 -14.25 -17.23 -26.71
CA HIS A 153 -13.26 -17.90 -25.88
C HIS A 153 -13.90 -18.80 -24.80
N VAL A 154 -15.20 -18.67 -24.53
CA VAL A 154 -15.89 -19.45 -23.50
C VAL A 154 -15.85 -20.95 -23.82
N SER A 155 -16.18 -21.35 -25.05
CA SER A 155 -16.18 -22.78 -25.43
C SER A 155 -14.78 -23.40 -25.38
N PRO A 156 -13.71 -22.78 -25.92
CA PRO A 156 -12.34 -23.26 -25.74
C PRO A 156 -11.93 -23.36 -24.26
N MET A 157 -12.27 -22.38 -23.41
CA MET A 157 -11.95 -22.44 -21.98
C MET A 157 -12.62 -23.63 -21.28
N LEU A 158 -13.88 -23.93 -21.60
CA LEU A 158 -14.57 -25.11 -21.06
C LEU A 158 -13.92 -26.41 -21.51
N GLN A 159 -13.54 -26.50 -22.79
CA GLN A 159 -12.86 -27.67 -23.32
C GLN A 159 -11.53 -27.94 -22.61
N GLU A 160 -10.70 -26.91 -22.35
CA GLU A 160 -9.45 -27.07 -21.62
C GLU A 160 -9.67 -27.56 -20.17
N VAL A 161 -10.75 -27.11 -19.52
CA VAL A 161 -11.13 -27.59 -18.17
C VAL A 161 -11.55 -29.07 -18.21
N GLU A 162 -12.36 -29.46 -19.20
CA GLU A 162 -12.79 -30.85 -19.37
C GLU A 162 -11.61 -31.78 -19.65
N VAL A 163 -10.71 -31.39 -20.56
CA VAL A 163 -9.50 -32.16 -20.88
C VAL A 163 -8.56 -32.24 -19.67
N GLY A 164 -8.39 -31.14 -18.93
CA GLY A 164 -7.59 -31.11 -17.70
C GLY A 164 -8.15 -32.03 -16.62
N LEU A 165 -9.48 -32.01 -16.41
CA LEU A 165 -10.16 -32.88 -15.45
C LEU A 165 -10.08 -34.34 -15.87
N PHE A 166 -10.26 -34.64 -17.16
CA PHE A 166 -10.14 -35.99 -17.69
C PHE A 166 -8.71 -36.54 -17.53
N THR A 167 -7.71 -35.72 -17.85
CA THR A 167 -6.29 -36.08 -17.67
C THR A 167 -5.96 -36.31 -16.19
N LEU A 168 -6.43 -35.44 -15.29
CA LEU A 168 -6.24 -35.62 -13.85
C LEU A 168 -6.92 -36.89 -13.34
N CYS A 169 -8.16 -37.16 -13.77
CA CYS A 169 -8.92 -38.34 -13.36
C CYS A 169 -8.24 -39.63 -13.83
N VAL A 170 -7.79 -39.69 -15.09
CA VAL A 170 -7.01 -40.82 -15.61
C VAL A 170 -5.68 -40.97 -14.85
N CYS A 171 -4.98 -39.86 -14.58
CA CYS A 171 -3.71 -39.90 -13.85
C CYS A 171 -3.89 -40.38 -12.40
N VAL A 172 -4.96 -39.96 -11.72
CA VAL A 172 -5.32 -40.45 -10.37
C VAL A 172 -5.74 -41.92 -10.42
N CYS A 173 -6.54 -42.34 -11.40
CA CYS A 173 -6.92 -43.75 -11.55
C CYS A 173 -5.69 -44.64 -11.80
N VAL A 174 -4.76 -44.21 -12.66
CA VAL A 174 -3.50 -44.93 -12.89
C VAL A 174 -2.64 -44.94 -11.63
N CYS A 175 -2.57 -43.85 -10.86
CA CYS A 175 -1.81 -43.81 -9.60
C CYS A 175 -2.41 -44.66 -8.47
N VAL A 176 -3.73 -44.89 -8.46
CA VAL A 176 -4.43 -45.75 -7.49
C VAL A 176 -4.37 -47.23 -7.91
N CYS A 177 -4.14 -47.51 -9.20
CA CYS A 177 -4.03 -48.88 -9.74
C CYS A 177 -2.59 -49.41 -9.81
N VAL A 178 -1.58 -48.66 -9.36
CA VAL A 178 -0.18 -49.11 -9.19
C VAL A 178 0.12 -49.26 -7.71
#